data_AF-A0A3D0RAA8-F1
#
_entry.id   AF-A0A3D0RAA8-F1
#
_cell.length_a   1.000
_cell.length_b   1.000
_cell.length_c   1.000
_cell.angle_alpha   90.00
_cell.angle_beta   90.00
_cell.angle_gamma   90.00
#
_symmetry.space_group_name_H-M   'P 1'
#
loop_
_entity.id
_entity.type
_entity.pdbx_description
1 polymer ?
#
loop_
_entity_poly.entity_id
_entity_poly.type
_entity_poly.pdbx_seq_one_letter_code
_entity_poly.pdbx_strand_id
1 'polypeptide(L)' 'MRIAVLISGRGSNMVSLADAIPGDLVEIALVAANTPCDGLTLAADRGLETALVDRAAFASKAAHETALGDAI' A
#
# COMPACT_ATOMS: atom_id res chain seq x y z
N MET A 1 -0.96 -7.17 15.47
CA MET A 1 -1.06 -7.84 14.15
C MET A 1 -0.52 -6.87 13.10
N ARG A 2 0.23 -7.33 12.09
CA ARG A 2 0.81 -6.43 11.06
C ARG A 2 0.11 -6.68 9.74
N ILE A 3 -0.25 -5.62 9.03
CA ILE A 3 -0.92 -5.69 7.73
C ILE A 3 -0.22 -4.81 6.70
N ALA A 4 -0.32 -5.20 5.43
CA ALA A 4 -0.08 -4.34 4.30
C ALA A 4 -1.42 -3.96 3.65
N VAL A 5 -1.54 -2.71 3.19
CA VAL A 5 -2.73 -2.21 2.51
C VAL A 5 -2.39 -1.94 1.05
N LEU A 6 -3.07 -2.67 0.16
CA LEU A 6 -2.88 -2.50 -1.27
C LEU A 6 -3.91 -1.51 -1.82
N ILE A 7 -3.46 -0.51 -2.56
CA ILE A 7 -4.29 0.54 -3.15
C ILE A 7 -4.05 0.68 -4.66
N SER A 8 -4.98 1.33 -5.33
CA SER A 8 -4.90 1.61 -6.78
C SER A 8 -5.36 3.03 -7.16
N GLY A 9 -5.52 3.91 -6.18
CA GLY A 9 -6.15 5.22 -6.37
C GLY A 9 -6.09 6.10 -5.13
N ARG A 10 -7.15 6.87 -4.86
CA ARG A 10 -7.22 7.90 -3.81
C ARG A 10 -7.01 7.42 -2.36
N GLY A 11 -6.99 6.12 -2.09
CA GLY A 11 -6.66 5.59 -0.76
C GLY A 11 -7.69 5.87 0.35
N SER A 12 -8.95 6.20 0.04
CA SER A 12 -9.96 6.54 1.07
C SER A 12 -10.16 5.45 2.12
N ASN A 13 -10.15 4.18 1.72
CA ASN A 13 -10.26 3.06 2.67
C ASN A 13 -9.01 2.93 3.55
N MET A 14 -7.82 3.12 2.97
CA MET A 14 -6.57 3.12 3.72
C MET A 14 -6.57 4.23 4.77
N VAL A 15 -7.00 5.43 4.40
CA VAL A 15 -7.17 6.57 5.33
C VAL A 15 -8.14 6.21 6.45
N SER A 16 -9.33 5.70 6.12
CA SER A 16 -10.30 5.32 7.16
C SER A 16 -9.77 4.23 8.10
N LEU A 17 -8.98 3.28 7.60
CA LEU A 17 -8.35 2.26 8.43
C LEU A 17 -7.27 2.85 9.35
N ALA A 18 -6.39 3.70 8.81
CA ALA A 18 -5.32 4.35 9.57
C ALA A 18 -5.87 5.28 10.66
N ASP A 19 -6.97 5.98 10.38
CA ASP A 19 -7.59 6.91 11.33
C ASP A 19 -8.42 6.16 12.41
N ALA A 20 -8.98 4.99 12.10
CA ALA A 20 -9.87 4.26 13.00
C ALA A 20 -9.17 3.20 13.86
N ILE A 21 -8.05 2.64 13.41
CA ILE A 21 -7.39 1.53 14.10
C ILE A 21 -6.18 2.05 14.89
N PRO A 22 -6.19 1.91 16.23
CA PRO A 22 -5.01 2.16 17.05
C PRO A 22 -3.82 1.30 16.62
N GLY A 23 -2.64 1.92 16.50
CA GLY A 23 -1.42 1.26 16.05
C GLY A 23 -0.92 0.13 16.97
N ASP A 24 -1.36 0.11 18.23
CA ASP A 24 -1.07 -0.97 19.18
C ASP A 24 -1.96 -2.21 19.00
N LEU A 25 -3.11 -2.08 18.32
CA LEU A 25 -3.96 -3.20 17.92
C LEU A 25 -3.54 -3.77 16.56
N VAL A 26 -3.43 -2.91 15.55
CA VAL A 26 -3.01 -3.28 14.19
C VAL A 26 -2.02 -2.26 13.66
N GLU A 27 -0.87 -2.74 13.23
CA GLU A 27 0.15 -1.94 12.57
C GLU A 27 -0.05 -2.03 11.06
N ILE A 28 -0.29 -0.88 10.41
CA ILE A 28 -0.18 -0.75 8.95
C ILE A 28 1.31 -0.64 8.63
N ALA A 29 1.93 -1.78 8.36
CA ALA A 29 3.36 -1.89 8.11
C ALA A 29 3.76 -1.36 6.73
N LEU A 30 2.84 -1.40 5.76
CA LEU A 30 3.11 -0.99 4.38
C LEU A 30 1.82 -0.55 3.68
N VAL A 31 1.91 0.50 2.88
CA VAL A 31 0.90 0.83 1.86
C VAL A 31 1.53 0.69 0.47
N ALA A 32 1.08 -0.30 -0.29
CA ALA A 32 1.59 -0.58 -1.63
C ALA A 32 0.57 -0.18 -2.70
N ALA A 33 1.03 0.44 -3.80
CA ALA A 33 0.19 0.71 -4.96
C ALA A 33 0.68 0.00 -6.21
N ASN A 34 -0.27 -0.39 -7.07
CA ASN A 34 0.04 -1.00 -8.36
C ASN A 34 0.08 0.01 -9.53
N THR A 35 -0.10 1.30 -9.23
CA THR A 35 -0.07 2.42 -10.19
C THR A 35 0.23 3.71 -9.40
N PRO A 36 0.90 4.72 -9.99
CA PRO A 36 1.04 6.03 -9.36
C PRO A 36 -0.33 6.58 -8.96
N CYS A 37 -0.50 6.94 -7.69
CA CYS A 37 -1.77 7.46 -7.17
C CYS A 37 -1.60 8.32 -5.93
N ASP A 38 -2.56 9.22 -5.71
CA ASP A 38 -2.58 10.15 -4.57
C ASP A 38 -2.62 9.44 -3.22
N GLY A 39 -3.11 8.20 -3.17
CA GLY A 39 -3.17 7.43 -1.93
C GLY A 39 -1.80 7.10 -1.34
N LEU A 40 -0.73 7.02 -2.16
CA LEU A 40 0.63 6.87 -1.64
C LEU A 40 1.11 8.14 -0.93
N THR A 41 0.83 9.31 -1.51
CA THR A 41 1.12 10.59 -0.85
C THR A 41 0.39 10.70 0.48
N LEU A 42 -0.90 10.36 0.51
CA LEU A 42 -1.70 10.38 1.75
C LEU A 42 -1.20 9.40 2.82
N ALA A 43 -0.62 8.27 2.41
CA ALA A 43 0.00 7.32 3.33
C ALA A 43 1.33 7.86 3.87
N ALA A 44 2.18 8.40 3.00
CA ALA A 44 3.46 9.00 3.38
C ALA A 44 3.26 10.20 4.33
N ASP A 45 2.26 11.05 4.09
CA ASP A 45 1.89 12.17 4.96
C ASP A 45 1.47 11.73 6.37
N ARG A 46 1.02 10.48 6.52
CA ARG A 46 0.70 9.84 7.82
C ARG A 46 1.90 9.13 8.46
N GLY A 47 3.07 9.20 7.83
CA GLY A 47 4.28 8.50 8.28
C GLY A 47 4.24 6.99 8.04
N LEU A 48 3.36 6.51 7.16
CA LEU A 48 3.30 5.10 6.79
C LEU A 48 4.37 4.80 5.73
N GLU A 49 4.96 3.61 5.81
CA GLU A 49 5.85 3.11 4.77
C GLU A 49 5.07 2.88 3.47
N THR A 50 5.67 3.26 2.34
CA THR A 50 5.00 3.20 1.04
C THR A 50 5.86 2.52 -0.02
N ALA A 51 5.21 1.78 -0.91
CA ALA A 51 5.86 1.17 -2.07
C ALA A 51 5.00 1.33 -3.33
N LEU A 52 5.65 1.65 -4.45
CA LEU A 52 5.04 1.59 -5.77
C LEU A 52 5.57 0.36 -6.50
N VAL A 53 4.70 -0.62 -6.74
CA VAL A 53 4.96 -1.76 -7.59
C VAL A 53 4.17 -1.55 -8.88
N ASP A 54 4.62 -0.66 -9.74
CA ASP A 54 3.86 -0.26 -10.93
C ASP A 54 3.62 -1.45 -11.87
N ARG A 55 2.35 -1.82 -12.07
CA ARG A 55 1.95 -2.92 -12.96
C ARG A 55 2.47 -2.71 -14.38
N ALA A 56 2.60 -1.47 -14.84
CA ALA A 56 3.11 -1.14 -16.17
C ALA A 56 4.59 -1.53 -16.35
N ALA A 57 5.35 -1.70 -15.27
CA ALA A 57 6.75 -2.11 -15.31
C ALA A 57 6.95 -3.62 -15.59
N PHE A 58 5.86 -4.42 -15.61
CA PHE A 58 5.95 -5.88 -15.71
C PHE A 58 5.31 -6.42 -16.99
N ALA A 59 6.02 -7.33 -17.66
CA ALA A 59 5.54 -7.98 -18.89
C ALA A 59 4.39 -8.98 -18.65
N SER A 60 4.20 -9.46 -17.42
CA SER A 60 3.15 -10.43 -17.09
C SER A 60 2.54 -10.16 -15.71
N LYS A 61 1.31 -10.68 -15.50
CA LYS A 61 0.65 -10.63 -14.20
C LYS A 61 1.44 -11.39 -13.14
N ALA A 62 1.97 -12.57 -13.48
CA ALA A 62 2.75 -13.39 -12.56
C ALA A 62 4.02 -12.68 -12.09
N ALA A 63 4.76 -12.01 -12.99
CA ALA A 63 5.95 -11.25 -12.62
C ALA A 63 5.63 -10.09 -11.67
N HIS A 64 4.51 -9.39 -11.91
CA HIS A 64 4.03 -8.35 -11.01
C HIS A 64 3.62 -8.89 -9.65
N GLU A 65 2.90 -10.02 -9.59
CA GLU A 65 2.48 -10.65 -8.34
C GLU A 65 3.67 -11.16 -7.52
N THR A 66 4.72 -11.69 -8.16
CA THR A 66 5.98 -12.03 -7.48
C THR A 66 6.64 -10.80 -6.87
N ALA A 67 6.82 -9.73 -7.66
CA ALA A 67 7.44 -8.50 -7.15
C ALA A 67 6.61 -7.84 -6.04
N LEU A 68 5.28 -7.94 -6.11
CA LEU A 68 4.38 -7.48 -5.06
C LEU A 68 4.52 -8.33 -3.79
N GLY A 69 4.65 -9.66 -3.92
CA GLY A 69 4.90 -10.56 -2.80
C GLY A 69 6.25 -10.32 -2.13
N ASP A 70 7.29 -10.01 -2.89
CA ASP A 70 8.63 -9.69 -2.34
C ASP A 70 8.67 -8.33 -1.61
N ALA A 71 7.69 -7.46 -1.88
CA ALA A 71 7.59 -6.14 -1.27
C ALA A 71 6.81 -6.11 0.05
N ILE A 72 6.14 -7.21 0.45
CA ILE A 72 5.23 -7.30 1.61
C ILE A 72 5.80 -8.24 2.67
#